data_AF-A0A4R4WV21-F1
#
_entry.id   AF-A0A4R4WV21-F1
#
_cell.length_a   1.000
_cell.length_b   1.000
_cell.length_c   1.000
_cell.angle_alpha   90.00
_cell.angle_beta   90.00
_cell.angle_gamma   90.00
#
_symmetry.space_group_name_H-M   'P 1'
#
loop_
_entity.id
_entity.type
_entity.pdbx_description
1 polymer ?
#
loop_
_entity_poly.entity_id
_entity_poly.type
_entity_poly.pdbx_seq_one_letter_code
_entity_poly.pdbx_strand_id
1 'polypeptide(L)'
;MSEPTLITVARRRLRALPHLRVDAALATLIAIVQLWPLISRESPQGGPWHWWGYAVAVAASVPVVWRRRAPIVVLLASLGVSTLYDLAGNVADQPIWYGALVALYTVAAYSPPGPRIIAFGVTTAGGLLTVGSWETALRGTVLLVAAYAIGRAAATSRAHAAALEERAARMEKERQMAAELAAQRERDRIAGRWRGPACG
;
A
#
# COMPACT_ATOMS: atom_id res chain seq x y z
N MET A 1 28.16 -13.98 2.17
CA MET A 1 27.27 -12.98 1.55
C MET A 1 25.91 -13.08 2.21
N SER A 2 25.73 -12.32 3.30
CA SER A 2 24.64 -12.46 4.27
C SER A 2 23.70 -11.25 4.20
N GLU A 3 22.79 -11.21 3.22
CA GLU A 3 21.75 -10.16 3.09
C GLU A 3 20.27 -10.57 3.37
N PRO A 4 19.85 -11.85 3.53
CA PRO A 4 18.43 -12.15 3.69
C PRO A 4 17.87 -11.80 5.08
N THR A 5 18.73 -11.66 6.10
CA THR A 5 18.34 -11.51 7.51
C THR A 5 17.90 -10.09 7.87
N LEU A 6 18.55 -9.06 7.31
CA LEU A 6 18.22 -7.66 7.59
C LEU A 6 16.84 -7.29 7.03
N ILE A 7 16.55 -7.73 5.81
CA ILE A 7 15.25 -7.49 5.15
C ILE A 7 14.12 -8.17 5.92
N THR A 8 14.33 -9.40 6.40
CA THR A 8 13.31 -10.15 7.16
C THR A 8 13.08 -9.57 8.56
N VAL A 9 14.14 -9.16 9.27
CA VAL A 9 14.03 -8.52 10.59
C VAL A 9 13.37 -7.14 10.48
N ALA A 10 13.74 -6.34 9.49
CA ALA A 10 13.09 -5.07 9.20
C ALA A 10 11.61 -5.26 8.88
N ARG A 11 11.26 -6.26 8.04
CA ARG A 11 9.87 -6.62 7.72
C ARG A 11 9.08 -7.02 8.98
N ARG A 12 9.67 -7.80 9.89
CA ARG A 12 9.02 -8.25 11.12
C ARG A 12 8.76 -7.08 12.08
N ARG A 13 9.74 -6.18 12.25
CA ARG A 13 9.57 -4.97 13.08
C ARG A 13 8.58 -3.98 12.48
N LEU A 14 8.55 -3.82 11.16
CA LEU A 14 7.54 -3.04 10.44
C LEU A 14 6.12 -3.60 10.59
N ARG A 15 5.96 -4.92 10.67
CA ARG A 15 4.66 -5.57 10.94
C ARG A 15 4.20 -5.47 12.40
N ALA A 16 5.13 -5.28 13.33
CA ALA A 16 4.85 -5.15 14.77
C ALA A 16 4.56 -3.70 15.21
N LEU A 17 4.83 -2.71 14.35
CA LEU A 17 4.49 -1.31 14.63
C LEU A 17 2.98 -1.10 14.41
N PRO A 18 2.28 -0.36 15.29
CA PRO A 18 0.89 0.00 15.07
C PRO A 18 0.81 0.71 13.72
N HIS A 19 -0.11 0.27 12.85
CA HIS A 19 -0.20 0.70 11.44
C HIS A 19 -0.18 2.22 11.28
N LEU A 20 -0.68 2.95 12.28
CA LEU A 20 -0.65 4.41 12.36
C LEU A 20 0.76 5.01 12.30
N ARG A 21 1.78 4.39 12.93
CA ARG A 21 3.17 4.89 12.89
C ARG A 21 3.79 4.76 11.50
N VAL A 22 3.51 3.67 10.80
CA VAL A 22 4.00 3.47 9.42
C VAL A 22 3.30 4.43 8.47
N ASP A 23 2.00 4.65 8.66
CA ASP A 23 1.22 5.56 7.83
C ASP A 23 1.63 7.02 8.10
N ALA A 24 1.88 7.40 9.36
CA ALA A 24 2.44 8.70 9.74
C ALA A 24 3.85 8.90 9.21
N ALA A 25 4.75 7.92 9.34
CA ALA A 25 6.10 8.01 8.79
C ALA A 25 6.08 8.22 7.26
N LEU A 26 5.17 7.54 6.54
CA LEU A 26 5.01 7.75 5.11
C LEU A 26 4.46 9.16 4.81
N ALA A 27 3.48 9.64 5.57
CA ALA A 27 2.95 11.00 5.41
C ALA A 27 4.04 12.06 5.66
N THR A 28 4.84 11.90 6.72
CA THR A 28 6.00 12.77 7.00
C THR A 28 7.03 12.73 5.88
N LEU A 29 7.36 11.54 5.36
CA LEU A 29 8.29 11.41 4.24
C LEU A 29 7.76 12.12 2.98
N ILE A 30 6.48 11.95 2.67
CA ILE A 30 5.82 12.65 1.55
C ILE A 30 5.89 14.16 1.77
N ALA A 31 5.59 14.65 2.97
CA ALA A 31 5.67 16.07 3.29
C ALA A 31 7.08 16.63 3.07
N ILE A 32 8.11 15.93 3.56
CA ILE A 32 9.53 16.33 3.38
C ILE A 32 9.87 16.42 1.89
N VAL A 33 9.51 15.40 1.11
CA VAL A 33 9.80 15.38 -0.34
C VAL A 33 9.01 16.47 -1.07
N GLN A 34 7.76 16.74 -0.69
CA GLN A 34 6.92 17.76 -1.32
C GLN A 34 7.38 19.20 -0.97
N LEU A 35 8.01 19.38 0.20
CA LEU A 35 8.61 20.64 0.61
C LEU A 35 9.97 20.90 -0.03
N TRP A 36 10.63 19.87 -0.56
CA TRP A 36 11.97 19.98 -1.14
C TRP A 36 12.09 21.08 -2.21
N PRO A 37 11.18 21.24 -3.19
CA PRO A 37 11.27 22.31 -4.18
C PRO A 37 11.20 23.71 -3.56
N LEU A 38 10.43 23.90 -2.49
CA LEU A 38 10.31 25.19 -1.80
C LEU A 38 11.57 25.56 -1.01
N ILE A 39 12.37 24.57 -0.61
CA ILE A 39 13.61 24.82 0.16
C ILE A 39 14.83 24.86 -0.76
N SER A 40 14.83 24.06 -1.84
CA SER A 40 16.00 23.88 -2.72
C SER A 40 16.05 24.84 -3.90
N ARG A 41 14.92 25.41 -4.33
CA ARG A 41 14.86 26.33 -5.47
C ARG A 41 14.75 27.76 -4.99
N GLU A 42 15.43 28.66 -5.68
CA GLU A 42 15.29 30.10 -5.48
C GLU A 42 14.06 30.63 -6.22
N SER A 43 13.35 31.58 -5.61
CA SER A 43 12.20 32.21 -6.25
C SER A 43 12.67 33.14 -7.38
N PRO A 44 11.99 33.15 -8.55
CA PRO A 44 12.33 34.07 -9.64
C PRO A 44 12.22 35.55 -9.24
N GLN A 45 11.38 35.87 -8.25
CA GLN A 45 11.15 37.23 -7.77
C GLN A 45 12.19 37.68 -6.71
N GLY A 46 13.06 36.79 -6.25
CA GLY A 46 13.96 37.03 -5.13
C GLY A 46 13.24 36.97 -3.79
N GLY A 47 13.90 36.41 -2.78
CA GLY A 47 13.32 36.19 -1.45
C GLY A 47 12.63 34.82 -1.27
N PRO A 48 12.08 34.56 -0.07
CA PRO A 48 11.46 33.28 0.25
C PRO A 48 10.13 33.08 -0.49
N TRP A 49 9.81 31.83 -0.84
CA TRP A 49 8.52 31.45 -1.39
C TRP A 49 7.36 31.82 -0.45
N HIS A 50 6.18 32.03 -1.03
CA HIS A 50 4.99 32.35 -0.25
C HIS A 50 4.63 31.20 0.71
N TRP A 51 4.33 31.52 1.98
CA TRP A 51 4.03 30.55 3.05
C TRP A 51 2.90 29.58 2.67
N TRP A 52 1.97 30.03 1.81
CA TRP A 52 0.86 29.22 1.27
C TRP A 52 1.33 27.90 0.64
N GLY A 53 2.42 27.94 -0.13
CA GLY A 53 2.95 26.75 -0.80
C GLY A 53 3.37 25.68 0.21
N TYR A 54 3.98 26.10 1.33
CA TYR A 54 4.34 25.20 2.43
C TYR A 54 3.10 24.62 3.10
N ALA A 55 2.11 25.46 3.38
CA ALA A 55 0.86 25.05 4.02
C ALA A 55 0.11 24.00 3.19
N VAL A 56 -0.06 24.25 1.88
CA VAL A 56 -0.75 23.33 0.97
C VAL A 56 0.06 22.05 0.76
N ALA A 57 1.39 22.13 0.60
CA ALA A 57 2.24 20.95 0.44
C ALA A 57 2.15 20.00 1.66
N VAL A 58 2.15 20.56 2.88
CA VAL A 58 1.94 19.78 4.11
C VAL A 58 0.52 19.24 4.17
N ALA A 59 -0.49 20.08 3.95
CA ALA A 59 -1.89 19.70 4.01
C ALA A 59 -2.25 18.58 3.01
N ALA A 60 -1.65 18.56 1.82
CA ALA A 60 -1.85 17.51 0.82
C ALA A 60 -1.31 16.14 1.26
N SER A 61 -0.37 16.09 2.21
CA SER A 61 0.20 14.85 2.74
C SER A 61 -0.58 14.26 3.92
N VAL A 62 -1.32 15.10 4.66
CA VAL A 62 -2.04 14.72 5.89
C VAL A 62 -3.08 13.60 5.64
N PRO A 63 -3.90 13.63 4.58
CA PRO A 63 -4.86 12.56 4.29
C PRO A 63 -4.24 11.15 4.24
N VAL A 64 -2.96 11.04 3.86
CA VAL A 64 -2.27 9.74 3.70
C VAL A 64 -2.21 8.93 5.00
N VAL A 65 -2.34 9.58 6.16
CA VAL A 65 -2.40 8.90 7.47
C VAL A 65 -3.62 7.97 7.57
N TRP A 66 -4.73 8.31 6.92
CA TRP A 66 -5.97 7.52 6.94
C TRP A 66 -6.14 6.64 5.72
N ARG A 67 -5.08 6.44 4.91
CA ARG A 67 -5.16 5.75 3.61
C ARG A 67 -5.78 4.35 3.69
N ARG A 68 -5.58 3.64 4.81
CA ARG A 68 -6.10 2.27 5.02
C ARG A 68 -7.57 2.22 5.43
N ARG A 69 -8.12 3.31 5.98
CA ARG A 69 -9.51 3.38 6.46
C ARG A 69 -10.47 3.87 5.38
N ALA A 70 -10.06 4.86 4.60
CA ALA A 70 -10.90 5.44 3.55
C ALA A 70 -10.07 5.80 2.30
N PRO A 71 -9.62 4.82 1.49
CA PRO A 71 -8.71 5.06 0.37
C PRO A 71 -9.20 6.11 -0.63
N ILE A 72 -10.49 6.08 -0.96
CA ILE A 72 -11.10 7.01 -1.94
C ILE A 72 -11.15 8.42 -1.36
N VAL A 73 -11.58 8.57 -0.10
CA VAL A 73 -11.64 9.89 0.57
C VAL A 73 -10.25 10.50 0.63
N VAL A 74 -9.22 9.70 0.93
CA VAL A 74 -7.83 10.15 0.97
C VAL A 74 -7.34 10.62 -0.41
N LEU A 75 -7.68 9.91 -1.48
CA LEU A 75 -7.36 10.34 -2.83
C LEU A 75 -8.03 11.68 -3.17
N LEU A 76 -9.34 11.79 -2.93
CA LEU A 76 -10.09 13.02 -3.21
C LEU A 76 -9.60 14.20 -2.39
N ALA A 77 -9.33 14.00 -1.10
CA ALA A 77 -8.78 15.03 -0.22
C ALA A 77 -7.38 15.47 -0.67
N SER A 78 -6.51 14.53 -1.02
CA SER A 78 -5.15 14.85 -1.49
C SER A 78 -5.21 15.65 -2.80
N LEU A 79 -6.04 15.23 -3.75
CA LEU A 79 -6.24 15.95 -5.02
C LEU A 79 -6.86 17.33 -4.79
N GLY A 80 -7.93 17.42 -4.01
CA GLY A 80 -8.63 18.68 -3.73
C GLY A 80 -7.77 19.71 -2.98
N VAL A 81 -6.91 19.27 -2.06
CA VAL A 81 -5.94 20.18 -1.43
C VAL A 81 -4.88 20.60 -2.43
N SER A 82 -4.42 19.69 -3.30
CA SER A 82 -3.39 20.00 -4.31
C SER A 82 -3.87 21.08 -5.30
N THR A 83 -5.17 21.12 -5.65
CA THR A 83 -5.71 22.15 -6.55
C THR A 83 -5.69 23.55 -5.94
N LEU A 84 -5.50 23.68 -4.63
CA LEU A 84 -5.39 24.97 -3.95
C LEU A 84 -3.97 25.56 -4.04
N TYR A 85 -2.98 24.80 -4.51
CA TYR A 85 -1.58 25.19 -4.47
C TYR A 85 -1.29 26.44 -5.30
N ASP A 86 -1.81 26.47 -6.53
CA ASP A 86 -1.56 27.54 -7.50
C ASP A 86 -2.41 28.81 -7.26
N LEU A 87 -3.17 28.88 -6.16
CA LEU A 87 -3.92 30.08 -5.78
C LEU A 87 -3.02 31.23 -5.30
N ALA A 88 -1.75 30.95 -4.97
CA ALA A 88 -0.77 31.97 -4.63
C ALA A 88 0.23 32.18 -5.78
N GLY A 89 0.52 33.44 -6.12
CA GLY A 89 1.34 33.77 -7.30
C GLY A 89 2.85 33.52 -7.19
N ASN A 90 3.38 33.23 -5.99
CA ASN A 90 4.81 32.96 -5.78
C ASN A 90 5.02 31.64 -5.03
N VAL A 91 4.82 30.53 -5.73
CA VAL A 91 5.05 29.17 -5.22
C VAL A 91 5.93 28.39 -6.19
N ALA A 92 6.71 27.44 -5.68
CA ALA A 92 7.60 26.62 -6.50
C ALA A 92 6.80 25.62 -7.33
N ASP A 93 7.16 25.40 -8.60
CA ASP A 93 6.50 24.39 -9.42
C ASP A 93 6.58 22.99 -8.79
N GLN A 94 5.43 22.35 -8.62
CA GLN A 94 5.31 20.99 -8.10
C GLN A 94 5.21 20.00 -9.25
N PRO A 95 6.28 19.23 -9.55
CA PRO A 95 6.27 18.32 -10.69
C PRO A 95 5.30 17.15 -10.52
N ILE A 96 5.12 16.69 -9.27
CA ILE A 96 4.39 15.48 -8.90
C ILE A 96 3.79 15.69 -7.52
N TRP A 97 2.53 15.30 -7.34
CA TRP A 97 1.85 15.22 -6.05
C TRP A 97 1.96 13.80 -5.48
N TYR A 98 2.97 13.54 -4.64
CA TYR A 98 3.29 12.20 -4.14
C TYR A 98 2.17 11.63 -3.27
N GLY A 99 1.46 12.49 -2.51
CA GLY A 99 0.29 12.10 -1.74
C GLY A 99 -0.81 11.48 -2.61
N ALA A 100 -1.11 12.09 -3.74
CA ALA A 100 -2.10 11.58 -4.70
C ALA A 100 -1.67 10.24 -5.33
N LEU A 101 -0.38 10.08 -5.68
CA LEU A 101 0.14 8.80 -6.20
C LEU A 101 0.00 7.67 -5.17
N VAL A 102 0.37 7.92 -3.92
CA VAL A 102 0.25 6.94 -2.83
C VAL A 102 -1.22 6.63 -2.55
N ALA A 103 -2.08 7.63 -2.60
CA ALA A 103 -3.53 7.44 -2.45
C ALA A 103 -4.09 6.58 -3.59
N LEU A 104 -3.69 6.82 -4.84
CA LEU A 104 -4.12 6.03 -6.00
C LEU A 104 -3.64 4.57 -5.92
N TYR A 105 -2.37 4.36 -5.54
CA TYR A 105 -1.85 3.03 -5.20
C TYR A 105 -2.75 2.34 -4.17
N THR A 106 -3.15 3.07 -3.12
CA THR A 106 -3.97 2.52 -2.04
C THR A 106 -5.37 2.17 -2.52
N VAL A 107 -6.01 3.03 -3.33
CA VAL A 107 -7.28 2.74 -3.99
C VAL A 107 -7.17 1.50 -4.87
N ALA A 108 -6.10 1.39 -5.66
CA ALA A 108 -5.87 0.22 -6.51
C ALA A 108 -5.70 -1.08 -5.72
N ALA A 109 -5.06 -0.98 -4.55
CA ALA A 109 -4.76 -2.10 -3.67
C ALA A 109 -5.96 -2.57 -2.83
N TYR A 110 -6.83 -1.66 -2.38
CA TYR A 110 -7.82 -1.96 -1.34
C TYR A 110 -9.28 -1.73 -1.75
N SER A 111 -9.56 -0.98 -2.83
CA SER A 111 -10.94 -0.65 -3.21
C SER A 111 -11.59 -1.69 -4.14
N PRO A 112 -12.93 -1.83 -4.09
CA PRO A 112 -13.71 -2.63 -5.03
C PRO A 112 -13.52 -2.18 -6.50
N PRO A 113 -13.75 -3.04 -7.49
CA PRO A 113 -13.41 -2.77 -8.89
C PRO A 113 -14.11 -1.54 -9.48
N GLY A 114 -15.40 -1.33 -9.21
CA GLY A 114 -16.15 -0.18 -9.75
C GLY A 114 -15.56 1.16 -9.32
N PRO A 115 -15.60 1.52 -8.02
CA PRO A 115 -15.04 2.77 -7.51
C PRO A 115 -13.54 2.96 -7.83
N ARG A 116 -12.78 1.86 -7.87
CA ARG A 116 -11.36 1.86 -8.23
C ARG A 116 -11.12 2.33 -9.67
N ILE A 117 -11.88 1.80 -10.64
CA ILE A 117 -11.73 2.17 -12.05
C ILE A 117 -12.18 3.61 -12.27
N ILE A 118 -13.29 4.02 -11.64
CA ILE A 118 -13.77 5.40 -11.70
C ILE A 118 -12.71 6.36 -11.14
N ALA A 119 -12.16 6.07 -9.96
CA ALA A 119 -11.11 6.91 -9.36
C ALA A 119 -9.88 7.03 -10.25
N PHE A 120 -9.44 5.92 -10.87
CA PHE A 120 -8.32 5.95 -11.82
C PHE A 120 -8.63 6.81 -13.04
N GLY A 121 -9.80 6.62 -13.65
CA GLY A 121 -10.25 7.40 -14.81
C GLY A 121 -10.35 8.90 -14.50
N VAL A 122 -11.01 9.27 -13.41
CA VAL A 122 -11.16 10.67 -12.97
C VAL A 122 -9.81 11.31 -12.68
N THR A 123 -8.92 10.61 -11.96
CA THR A 123 -7.59 11.15 -11.64
C THR A 123 -6.76 11.37 -12.90
N THR A 124 -6.83 10.44 -13.86
CA THR A 124 -6.07 10.53 -15.11
C THR A 124 -6.63 11.62 -16.00
N ALA A 125 -7.95 11.70 -16.17
CA ALA A 125 -8.61 12.73 -16.95
C ALA A 125 -8.37 14.13 -16.36
N GLY A 126 -8.55 14.30 -15.04
CA GLY A 126 -8.26 15.56 -14.36
C GLY A 126 -6.80 15.98 -14.47
N GLY A 127 -5.87 15.03 -14.37
CA GLY A 127 -4.46 15.25 -14.65
C GLY A 127 -4.27 15.79 -16.07
N LEU A 128 -4.72 15.07 -17.09
CA LEU A 128 -4.58 15.47 -18.49
C LEU A 128 -5.19 16.83 -18.83
N LEU A 129 -6.31 17.20 -18.21
CA LEU A 129 -6.97 18.49 -18.43
C LEU A 129 -6.22 19.68 -17.82
N THR A 130 -5.35 19.45 -16.83
CA THR A 130 -4.64 20.51 -16.11
C THR A 130 -3.22 20.74 -16.63
N VAL A 131 -2.67 19.84 -17.43
CA VAL A 131 -1.28 19.95 -17.89
C VAL A 131 -1.17 20.79 -19.16
N GLY A 132 -0.25 21.76 -19.15
CA GLY A 132 0.05 22.62 -20.31
C GLY A 132 1.05 22.03 -21.32
N SER A 133 1.67 20.88 -21.05
CA SER A 133 2.67 20.28 -21.93
C SER A 133 2.55 18.77 -22.07
N TRP A 134 2.84 18.28 -23.29
CA TRP A 134 2.80 16.85 -23.62
C TRP A 134 3.77 16.01 -22.77
N GLU A 135 4.97 16.52 -22.52
CA GLU A 135 5.97 15.82 -21.69
C GLU A 135 5.47 15.62 -20.26
N THR A 136 4.86 16.66 -19.67
CA THR A 136 4.34 16.57 -18.30
C THR A 136 3.10 15.66 -18.25
N ALA A 137 2.26 15.68 -19.28
CA ALA A 137 1.12 14.77 -19.43
C ALA A 137 1.57 13.31 -19.51
N LEU A 138 2.58 13.00 -20.33
CA LEU A 138 3.16 11.66 -20.42
C LEU A 138 3.76 11.21 -19.09
N ARG A 139 4.61 12.05 -18.47
CA ARG A 139 5.22 11.73 -17.17
C ARG A 139 4.17 11.44 -16.11
N GLY A 140 3.16 12.31 -15.99
CA GLY A 140 2.06 12.14 -15.05
C GLY A 140 1.28 10.85 -15.29
N THR A 141 0.93 10.58 -16.55
CA THR A 141 0.18 9.38 -16.94
C THR A 141 0.96 8.11 -16.62
N VAL A 142 2.25 8.06 -16.95
CA VAL A 142 3.13 6.91 -16.64
C VAL A 142 3.19 6.65 -15.14
N LEU A 143 3.33 7.69 -14.32
CA LEU A 143 3.37 7.56 -12.87
C LEU A 143 2.02 7.09 -12.28
N LEU A 144 0.90 7.60 -12.79
CA LEU A 144 -0.43 7.17 -12.38
C LEU A 144 -0.67 5.69 -12.74
N VAL A 145 -0.32 5.29 -13.96
CA VAL A 145 -0.41 3.89 -14.43
C VAL A 145 0.47 2.99 -13.59
N ALA A 146 1.72 3.39 -13.33
CA ALA A 146 2.65 2.63 -12.49
C ALA A 146 2.11 2.46 -11.06
N ALA A 147 1.68 3.54 -10.42
CA ALA A 147 1.10 3.49 -9.07
C ALA A 147 -0.12 2.58 -9.01
N TYR A 148 -1.01 2.66 -10.00
CA TYR A 148 -2.17 1.79 -10.12
C TYR A 148 -1.76 0.32 -10.31
N ALA A 149 -0.86 0.03 -11.24
CA ALA A 149 -0.38 -1.32 -11.53
C ALA A 149 0.30 -1.96 -10.32
N ILE A 150 1.15 -1.22 -9.61
CA ILE A 150 1.80 -1.67 -8.37
C ILE A 150 0.74 -1.96 -7.30
N GLY A 151 -0.30 -1.13 -7.19
CA GLY A 151 -1.43 -1.37 -6.29
C GLY A 151 -2.19 -2.66 -6.61
N ARG A 152 -2.45 -2.91 -7.90
CA ARG A 152 -3.07 -4.16 -8.37
C ARG A 152 -2.19 -5.38 -8.11
N ALA A 153 -0.89 -5.30 -8.40
CA ALA A 153 0.07 -6.37 -8.13
C ALA A 153 0.17 -6.69 -6.64
N ALA A 154 0.11 -5.67 -5.77
CA ALA A 154 0.07 -5.88 -4.33
C ALA A 154 -1.21 -6.57 -3.87
N ALA A 155 -2.36 -6.27 -4.50
CA ALA A 155 -3.63 -6.92 -4.21
C ALA A 155 -3.62 -8.41 -4.64
N THR A 156 -3.13 -8.71 -5.85
CA THR A 156 -3.04 -10.09 -6.33
C THR A 156 -2.05 -10.92 -5.52
N SER A 157 -0.89 -10.36 -5.17
CA SER A 157 0.09 -11.01 -4.31
C SER A 157 -0.50 -11.40 -2.95
N ARG A 158 -1.30 -10.53 -2.32
CA ARG A 158 -2.00 -10.85 -1.06
C ARG A 158 -3.03 -11.96 -1.23
N ALA A 159 -3.81 -11.95 -2.31
CA ALA A 159 -4.79 -12.99 -2.58
C ALA A 159 -4.12 -14.37 -2.79
N HIS A 160 -2.99 -14.40 -3.50
CA HIS A 160 -2.22 -15.63 -3.67
C HIS A 160 -1.61 -16.13 -2.36
N ALA A 161 -1.07 -15.24 -1.53
CA ALA A 161 -0.55 -15.61 -0.22
C ALA A 161 -1.65 -16.23 0.67
N ALA A 162 -2.82 -15.61 0.74
CA ALA A 162 -3.96 -16.13 1.50
C ALA A 162 -4.42 -17.50 0.97
N ALA A 163 -4.47 -17.69 -0.36
CA ALA A 163 -4.83 -18.97 -0.95
C ALA A 163 -3.81 -20.08 -0.65
N LEU A 164 -2.52 -19.75 -0.59
CA LEU A 164 -1.47 -20.70 -0.22
C LEU A 164 -1.55 -21.07 1.27
N GLU A 165 -1.80 -20.10 2.15
CA GLU A 165 -2.00 -20.34 3.59
C GLU A 165 -3.22 -21.24 3.84
N GLU A 166 -4.32 -21.02 3.13
CA GLU A 166 -5.51 -21.87 3.23
C GLU A 166 -5.23 -23.31 2.78
N ARG A 167 -4.50 -23.48 1.66
CA ARG A 167 -4.09 -24.81 1.17
C ARG A 167 -3.18 -25.52 2.17
N ALA A 168 -2.23 -24.81 2.76
CA ALA A 168 -1.35 -25.36 3.79
C ALA A 168 -2.13 -25.79 5.03
N ALA A 169 -3.09 -24.97 5.48
CA ALA A 169 -3.96 -25.31 6.60
C ALA A 169 -4.85 -26.54 6.33
N ARG A 170 -5.32 -26.72 5.09
CA ARG A 170 -6.08 -27.91 4.68
C ARG A 170 -5.21 -29.18 4.71
N MET A 171 -4.00 -29.11 4.15
CA MET A 171 -3.07 -30.25 4.14
C MET A 171 -2.65 -30.68 5.56
N GLU A 172 -2.44 -29.72 6.45
CA GLU A 172 -2.09 -30.02 7.84
C GLU A 172 -3.24 -30.74 8.56
N LYS A 173 -4.49 -30.32 8.34
CA LYS A 173 -5.67 -31.00 8.90
C LYS A 173 -5.82 -32.42 8.37
N GLU A 174 -5.63 -32.63 7.08
CA GLU A 174 -5.69 -33.97 6.46
C GLU A 174 -4.61 -34.89 7.03
N ARG A 175 -3.39 -34.36 7.22
CA ARG A 175 -2.28 -35.10 7.83
C ARG A 175 -2.57 -35.47 9.28
N GLN A 176 -3.17 -34.58 10.05
CA GLN A 176 -3.57 -34.84 11.44
C GLN A 176 -4.62 -35.96 11.51
N MET A 177 -5.66 -35.89 10.67
CA MET A 177 -6.69 -36.95 10.61
C MET A 177 -6.08 -38.29 10.19
N ALA A 178 -5.18 -38.32 9.20
CA ALA A 178 -4.50 -39.54 8.78
C ALA A 178 -3.61 -40.13 9.89
N ALA A 179 -2.92 -39.29 10.66
CA ALA A 179 -2.10 -39.72 11.79
C ALA A 179 -2.96 -40.29 12.93
N GLU A 180 -4.11 -39.68 13.21
CA GLU A 180 -5.07 -40.18 14.20
C GLU A 180 -5.65 -41.54 13.79
N LEU A 181 -6.04 -41.69 12.52
CA LEU A 181 -6.52 -42.96 11.99
C LEU A 181 -5.45 -44.06 12.04
N ALA A 182 -4.19 -43.72 11.72
CA ALA A 182 -3.08 -44.67 11.83
C ALA A 182 -2.84 -45.09 13.30
N ALA A 183 -2.91 -44.15 14.24
CA ALA A 183 -2.79 -44.44 15.66
C ALA A 183 -3.93 -45.32 16.19
N GLN A 184 -5.17 -45.10 15.74
CA GLN A 184 -6.32 -45.97 16.09
C GLN A 184 -6.12 -47.39 15.58
N ARG A 185 -5.72 -47.56 14.30
CA ARG A 185 -5.43 -48.88 13.72
C ARG A 185 -4.35 -49.63 14.50
N GLU A 186 -3.30 -48.95 14.94
CA GLU A 186 -2.25 -49.59 15.74
C GLU A 186 -2.77 -50.00 17.13
N ARG A 187 -3.63 -49.19 17.76
CA ARG A 187 -4.26 -49.56 19.04
C ARG A 187 -5.14 -50.80 18.90
N ASP A 188 -5.95 -50.88 17.83
CA ASP A 188 -6.80 -52.04 17.57
C ASP A 188 -5.96 -53.30 17.32
N ARG A 189 -4.83 -53.18 16.61
CA ARG A 189 -3.88 -54.27 16.38
C ARG A 189 -3.25 -54.78 17.68
N ILE A 190 -2.86 -53.87 18.58
CA ILE A 190 -2.32 -54.24 19.90
C ILE A 190 -3.42 -54.93 20.73
N ALA A 191 -4.63 -54.38 20.77
CA ALA A 191 -5.76 -54.97 21.51
C ALA A 191 -6.17 -56.34 20.98
N GLY A 192 -6.06 -56.57 19.66
CA GLY A 192 -6.24 -57.89 19.04
C GLY A 192 -5.17 -58.90 19.48
N ARG A 193 -3.91 -58.46 19.65
CA ARG A 193 -2.80 -59.32 20.10
C ARG A 193 -2.96 -59.81 21.55
N TRP A 194 -3.55 -59.00 22.43
CA TRP A 194 -3.82 -59.39 23.83
C TRP A 194 -4.99 -60.38 23.99
N ARG A 195 -5.83 -60.55 22.96
CA ARG A 195 -6.94 -61.53 22.92
C ARG A 195 -6.53 -62.92 22.40
N GLY A 196 -5.26 -63.30 22.58
CA GLY A 196 -4.77 -64.64 22.26
C GLY A 196 -5.50 -65.75 23.04
N PRO A 197 -5.60 -66.98 22.48
CA PRO A 197 -6.48 -68.03 22.99
C PRO A 197 -6.12 -68.36 24.44
N ALA A 198 -7.12 -68.31 25.32
CA ALA A 198 -7.01 -68.76 26.69
C ALA A 198 -6.43 -70.19 26.70
N CYS A 199 -5.27 -70.38 27.33
CA CYS A 199 -4.71 -71.70 27.59
C CYS A 199 -5.77 -72.52 28.32
N GLY A 200 -6.26 -73.57 27.64
CA GLY A 200 -7.03 -74.65 28.25
C GLY A 200 -6.13 -75.61 29.01
#